data_AF-A0A1Q5P4L8-F1
#
_entry.id   AF-A0A1Q5P4L8-F1
#
_cell.length_a   1.000
_cell.length_b   1.000
_cell.length_c   1.000
_cell.angle_alpha   90.00
_cell.angle_beta   90.00
_cell.angle_gamma   90.00
#
_symmetry.space_group_name_H-M   'P 1'
#
loop_
_entity.id
_entity.type
_entity.pdbx_description
1 polymer ?
#
loop_
_entity_poly.entity_id
_entity_poly.type
_entity_poly.pdbx_seq_one_letter_code
_entity_poly.pdbx_strand_id
1 'polypeptide(L)'
;MSKAISTASGLKNRGPKYRTDLGFLNNTKKSAILIEVCFVDSLADAKLYREHFDAICRSIAESLAGKKLTTSSSVAGTSSASTVPKKEETIMAEQYKKDAAPSPRFEEAKQWAKENGISDGTYPQRPVTREEVWSMLHRMSKVK
;
A
#
# COMPACT_ATOMS: atom_id res chain seq x y z
N MET A 1 13.05 -18.07 10.52
CA MET A 1 11.95 -17.50 9.71
C MET A 1 12.09 -16.01 9.45
N SER A 2 12.02 -15.11 10.45
CA SER A 2 12.07 -13.64 10.21
C SER A 2 13.27 -13.18 9.38
N LYS A 3 14.47 -13.70 9.68
CA LYS A 3 15.69 -13.47 8.87
C LYS A 3 15.53 -13.94 7.40
N ALA A 4 14.89 -15.08 7.17
CA ALA A 4 14.70 -15.62 5.82
C ALA A 4 13.74 -14.74 5.01
N ILE A 5 12.64 -14.28 5.62
CA ILE A 5 11.71 -13.34 5.00
C ILE A 5 12.45 -12.05 4.62
N SER A 6 13.21 -11.45 5.54
CA SER A 6 13.97 -10.22 5.24
C SER A 6 14.99 -10.40 4.12
N THR A 7 15.66 -11.55 4.06
CA THR A 7 16.61 -11.85 2.97
C THR A 7 15.89 -12.03 1.63
N ALA A 8 14.69 -12.61 1.62
CA ALA A 8 13.92 -12.84 0.40
C ALA A 8 13.26 -11.57 -0.15
N SER A 9 12.92 -10.61 0.71
CA SER A 9 12.13 -9.43 0.31
C SER A 9 12.87 -8.08 0.40
N GLY A 10 14.04 -8.04 1.04
CA GLY A 10 14.70 -6.77 1.38
C GLY A 10 14.06 -5.99 2.53
N LEU A 11 12.98 -6.50 3.13
CA LEU A 11 12.32 -5.86 4.28
C LEU A 11 13.25 -5.87 5.52
N LYS A 12 13.13 -4.84 6.35
CA LYS A 12 13.92 -4.75 7.59
C LYS A 12 13.59 -5.90 8.55
N ASN A 13 14.61 -6.67 8.94
CA ASN A 13 14.45 -7.72 9.96
C ASN A 13 14.24 -7.10 11.35
N ARG A 14 13.06 -7.30 11.94
CA ARG A 14 12.70 -6.84 13.30
C ARG A 14 12.79 -7.95 14.36
N GLY A 15 13.18 -9.15 13.96
CA GLY A 15 13.33 -10.32 14.82
C GLY A 15 12.00 -10.88 15.34
N PRO A 16 12.05 -12.06 15.99
CA PRO A 16 10.91 -12.62 16.68
C PRO A 16 10.56 -11.80 17.93
N LYS A 17 9.27 -11.74 18.27
CA LYS A 17 8.78 -11.12 19.51
C LYS A 17 7.90 -12.11 20.26
N TYR A 18 8.28 -12.43 21.48
CA TYR A 18 7.46 -13.24 22.38
C TYR A 18 6.47 -12.33 23.09
N ARG A 19 5.20 -12.71 23.06
CA ARG A 19 4.07 -11.92 23.54
C ARG A 19 3.04 -12.84 24.19
N THR A 20 2.46 -12.39 25.28
CA THR A 20 1.42 -13.11 26.05
C THR A 20 0.08 -12.37 26.04
N ASP A 21 -0.03 -11.28 25.27
CA ASP A 21 -1.19 -10.39 25.17
C ASP A 21 -2.00 -10.60 23.87
N LEU A 22 -1.56 -11.49 22.98
CA LEU A 22 -2.23 -11.73 21.70
C LEU A 22 -3.22 -12.89 21.80
N GLY A 23 -4.51 -12.59 21.65
CA GLY A 23 -5.59 -13.59 21.73
C GLY A 23 -5.41 -14.78 20.78
N PHE A 24 -4.85 -14.57 19.58
CA PHE A 24 -4.52 -15.65 18.65
C PHE A 24 -3.49 -16.62 19.22
N LEU A 25 -2.40 -16.10 19.82
CA LEU A 25 -1.34 -16.95 20.38
C LEU A 25 -1.81 -17.65 21.65
N ASN A 26 -2.59 -16.97 22.50
CA ASN A 26 -3.04 -17.52 23.79
C ASN A 26 -4.13 -18.59 23.64
N ASN A 27 -4.97 -18.49 22.61
CA ASN A 27 -6.13 -19.38 22.45
C ASN A 27 -5.91 -20.48 21.41
N THR A 28 -4.73 -20.57 20.78
CA THR A 28 -4.41 -21.66 19.85
C THR A 28 -3.85 -22.86 20.63
N LYS A 29 -4.49 -24.03 20.50
CA LYS A 29 -4.12 -25.25 21.24
C LYS A 29 -2.79 -25.88 20.79
N LYS A 30 -2.38 -25.65 19.54
CA LYS A 30 -1.10 -26.13 18.98
C LYS A 30 -0.09 -24.98 18.98
N SER A 31 1.20 -25.31 18.80
CA SER A 31 2.24 -24.30 18.60
C SER A 31 1.86 -23.32 17.48
N ALA A 32 1.89 -22.03 17.79
CA ALA A 32 1.43 -20.96 16.91
C ALA A 32 2.46 -19.84 16.79
N ILE A 33 2.48 -19.20 15.63
CA ILE A 33 3.24 -17.99 15.35
C ILE A 33 2.34 -17.02 14.57
N LEU A 34 2.48 -15.72 14.83
CA LEU A 34 1.85 -14.67 14.04
C LEU A 34 2.93 -13.98 13.22
N ILE A 35 2.76 -13.91 11.90
CA ILE A 35 3.73 -13.28 11.00
C ILE A 35 3.14 -11.96 10.51
N GLU A 36 3.71 -10.86 10.97
CA GLU A 36 3.47 -9.52 10.42
C GLU A 36 4.55 -9.24 9.37
N VAL A 37 4.23 -9.46 8.09
CA VAL A 37 5.23 -9.46 7.02
C VAL A 37 5.80 -8.07 6.77
N CYS A 38 4.94 -7.05 6.67
CA CYS A 38 5.34 -5.69 6.32
C CYS A 38 4.36 -4.66 6.92
N PHE A 39 4.78 -3.39 6.95
CA PHE A 39 3.94 -2.26 7.32
C PHE A 39 3.13 -1.78 6.10
N VAL A 40 1.80 -1.91 6.14
CA VAL A 40 0.94 -1.53 5.00
C VAL A 40 0.80 -0.01 4.80
N ASP A 41 1.16 0.76 5.82
CA ASP A 41 1.23 2.22 5.83
C ASP A 41 2.57 2.77 5.30
N SER A 42 3.57 1.91 5.08
CA SER A 42 4.82 2.25 4.40
C SER A 42 4.71 1.90 2.91
N LEU A 43 4.78 2.90 2.04
CA LEU A 43 4.77 2.70 0.59
C LEU A 43 5.93 1.81 0.14
N ALA A 44 7.11 1.99 0.75
CA ALA A 44 8.31 1.20 0.45
C ALA A 44 8.11 -0.28 0.83
N ASP A 45 7.57 -0.55 2.01
CA ASP A 45 7.30 -1.90 2.50
C ASP A 45 6.24 -2.61 1.64
N ALA A 46 5.14 -1.93 1.35
CA ALA A 46 4.06 -2.48 0.55
C ALA A 46 4.52 -2.79 -0.89
N LYS A 47 5.43 -1.99 -1.43
CA LYS A 47 6.07 -2.24 -2.74
C LYS A 47 6.94 -3.49 -2.69
N LEU A 48 7.88 -3.59 -1.74
CA LEU A 48 8.73 -4.77 -1.57
C LEU A 48 7.91 -6.05 -1.35
N TYR A 49 6.83 -5.96 -0.58
CA TYR A 49 5.90 -7.06 -0.38
C TYR A 49 5.29 -7.56 -1.70
N ARG A 50 4.81 -6.65 -2.55
CA ARG A 50 4.22 -7.01 -3.85
C ARG A 50 5.25 -7.55 -4.83
N GLU A 51 6.42 -6.92 -4.91
CA GLU A 51 7.49 -7.31 -5.84
C GLU A 51 8.12 -8.66 -5.50
N HIS A 52 8.15 -9.03 -4.21
CA HIS A 52 8.76 -10.26 -3.73
C HIS A 52 7.76 -11.26 -3.13
N PHE A 53 6.47 -11.15 -3.47
CA PHE A 53 5.40 -11.95 -2.86
C PHE A 53 5.70 -13.46 -2.90
N ASP A 54 6.03 -14.00 -4.07
CA ASP A 54 6.33 -15.44 -4.22
C ASP A 54 7.58 -15.86 -3.46
N ALA A 55 8.62 -15.02 -3.44
CA ALA A 55 9.85 -15.27 -2.70
C ALA A 55 9.60 -15.29 -1.19
N ILE A 56 8.74 -14.38 -0.69
CA ILE A 56 8.29 -14.35 0.70
C ILE A 56 7.54 -15.64 1.03
N CYS A 57 6.52 -16.00 0.24
CA CYS A 57 5.74 -17.23 0.44
C CYS A 57 6.63 -18.47 0.46
N ARG A 58 7.56 -18.57 -0.50
CA ARG A 58 8.53 -19.66 -0.55
C ARG A 58 9.43 -19.68 0.69
N SER A 59 9.93 -18.53 1.13
CA SER A 59 10.80 -18.44 2.31
C SER A 59 10.10 -18.90 3.59
N ILE A 60 8.79 -18.63 3.72
CA ILE A 60 7.96 -19.08 4.83
C ILE A 60 7.79 -20.61 4.75
N ALA A 61 7.45 -21.13 3.58
CA ALA A 61 7.27 -22.57 3.37
C ALA A 61 8.56 -23.36 3.65
N GLU A 62 9.70 -22.91 3.13
CA GLU A 62 11.01 -23.52 3.40
C GLU A 62 11.40 -23.43 4.88
N SER A 63 11.09 -22.29 5.54
CA SER A 63 11.34 -22.12 6.97
C SER A 63 10.50 -23.07 7.83
N LEU A 64 9.24 -23.31 7.47
CA LEU A 64 8.34 -24.23 8.18
C LEU A 64 8.71 -25.69 7.91
N ALA A 65 9.05 -26.02 6.67
CA ALA A 65 9.41 -27.37 6.26
C ALA A 65 10.80 -27.80 6.74
N GLY A 66 11.68 -26.85 7.11
CA GLY A 66 13.05 -27.11 7.52
C GLY A 66 13.95 -27.57 6.37
N LYS A 67 13.52 -27.43 5.12
CA LYS A 67 14.25 -27.84 3.92
C LYS A 67 13.95 -26.90 2.76
N LYS A 68 14.89 -26.81 1.81
CA LYS A 68 14.65 -26.12 0.54
C LYS A 68 13.64 -26.91 -0.28
N LEU A 69 12.70 -26.21 -0.88
CA LEU A 69 11.75 -26.82 -1.81
C LEU A 69 12.48 -27.05 -3.13
N THR A 70 12.32 -28.22 -3.73
CA THR A 70 12.79 -28.48 -5.10
C THR A 70 11.76 -27.91 -6.06
N THR A 71 12.18 -27.10 -7.01
CA THR A 71 11.31 -26.67 -8.12
C THR A 71 11.06 -27.88 -9.02
N SER A 72 9.94 -28.57 -8.82
CA SER A 72 9.44 -29.54 -9.79
C SER A 72 9.03 -28.77 -11.04
N SER A 73 9.85 -28.79 -12.08
CA SER A 73 9.58 -28.18 -13.37
C SER A 73 8.43 -28.91 -14.08
N SER A 74 7.18 -28.64 -13.71
CA SER A 74 5.98 -28.88 -14.54
C SER A 74 4.70 -28.45 -13.81
N VAL A 75 4.48 -27.15 -13.63
CA VAL A 75 3.13 -26.58 -13.72
C VAL A 75 3.26 -25.22 -14.40
N ALA A 76 3.09 -25.21 -15.71
CA ALA A 76 2.59 -24.04 -16.42
C ALA A 76 1.18 -23.79 -15.86
N GLY A 77 1.08 -22.82 -14.95
CA GLY A 77 -0.14 -22.51 -14.22
C GLY A 77 -0.05 -21.09 -13.71
N THR A 78 -0.11 -20.16 -14.66
CA THR A 78 -0.55 -18.78 -14.50
C THR A 78 0.10 -18.02 -13.35
N SER A 79 1.28 -17.48 -13.63
CA SER A 79 1.63 -16.13 -13.15
C SER A 79 0.53 -15.18 -13.61
N SER A 80 -0.56 -15.08 -12.86
CA SER A 80 -1.40 -13.89 -12.92
C SER A 80 -0.58 -12.81 -12.20
N ALA A 81 0.39 -12.28 -12.92
CA ALA A 81 0.71 -10.89 -12.82
C ALA A 81 -0.61 -10.15 -13.05
N SER A 82 -1.33 -9.84 -11.97
CA SER A 82 -2.12 -8.64 -11.98
C SER A 82 -1.11 -7.53 -12.19
N THR A 83 -0.96 -7.12 -13.44
CA THR A 83 -0.50 -5.83 -13.87
C THR A 83 -1.38 -4.78 -13.18
N VAL A 84 -1.12 -4.55 -11.90
CA VAL A 84 -1.36 -3.24 -11.31
C VAL A 84 -0.30 -2.37 -11.96
N PRO A 85 -0.70 -1.40 -12.81
CA PRO A 85 0.25 -0.62 -13.56
C PRO A 85 1.22 0.07 -12.60
N LYS A 86 2.50 -0.13 -12.89
CA LYS A 86 3.66 0.57 -12.36
C LYS A 86 3.38 2.08 -12.39
N LYS A 87 3.17 2.68 -11.22
CA LYS A 87 3.30 4.13 -11.00
C LYS A 87 4.35 4.37 -9.94
N GLU A 88 5.57 3.97 -10.29
CA GLU A 88 6.76 4.66 -9.81
C GLU A 88 6.87 6.00 -10.54
N GLU A 89 7.37 6.98 -9.82
CA GLU A 89 7.41 8.40 -10.17
C GLU A 89 8.20 8.68 -11.46
N THR A 90 7.55 8.59 -12.62
CA THR A 90 7.92 9.37 -13.80
C THR A 90 6.65 9.60 -14.62
N ILE A 91 6.20 10.87 -14.64
CA ILE A 91 5.06 11.43 -15.40
C ILE A 91 3.65 11.00 -14.94
N MET A 92 3.19 11.58 -13.82
CA MET A 92 1.77 11.59 -13.42
C MET A 92 0.91 12.61 -14.21
N ALA A 93 1.41 13.16 -15.31
CA ALA A 93 0.68 14.16 -16.10
C ALA A 93 -0.46 13.57 -16.93
N GLU A 94 -0.41 12.28 -17.30
CA GLU A 94 -1.35 11.71 -18.29
C GLU A 94 -2.64 11.10 -17.73
N GLN A 95 -2.83 10.98 -16.40
CA GLN A 95 -4.06 10.35 -15.89
C GLN A 95 -5.15 11.31 -15.42
N TYR A 96 -4.84 12.59 -15.18
CA TYR A 96 -5.80 13.53 -14.59
C TYR A 96 -6.13 14.63 -15.60
N LYS A 97 -7.41 14.76 -15.95
CA LYS A 97 -7.86 15.83 -16.85
C LYS A 97 -8.13 17.11 -16.05
N LYS A 98 -7.63 18.25 -16.56
CA LYS A 98 -7.72 19.59 -15.93
C LYS A 98 -9.14 19.98 -15.54
N ASP A 99 -10.12 19.54 -16.33
CA ASP A 99 -11.53 19.89 -16.14
C ASP A 99 -12.41 18.63 -16.10
N ALA A 100 -11.92 17.55 -15.50
CA ALA A 100 -12.73 16.36 -15.29
C ALA A 100 -14.02 16.71 -14.53
N ALA A 101 -15.13 16.05 -14.90
CA ALA A 101 -16.36 16.16 -14.14
C ALA A 101 -16.12 15.67 -12.70
N PRO A 102 -16.53 16.44 -11.67
CA PRO A 102 -16.55 15.92 -10.31
C PRO A 102 -17.54 14.75 -10.23
N SER A 103 -17.42 13.91 -9.20
CA SER A 103 -18.50 12.96 -8.90
C SER A 103 -19.80 13.73 -8.61
N PRO A 104 -20.98 13.25 -9.04
CA PRO A 104 -22.25 13.99 -8.89
C PRO A 104 -22.50 14.53 -7.47
N ARG A 105 -22.14 13.77 -6.44
CA ARG A 105 -22.27 14.17 -5.02
C ARG A 105 -21.41 15.35 -4.57
N PHE A 106 -20.41 15.77 -5.36
CA PHE A 106 -19.45 16.83 -5.02
C PHE A 106 -19.56 18.05 -5.95
N GLU A 107 -20.54 18.08 -6.84
CA GLU A 107 -20.73 19.17 -7.79
C GLU A 107 -21.04 20.50 -7.08
N GLU A 108 -21.96 20.48 -6.12
CA GLU A 108 -22.30 21.63 -5.28
C GLU A 108 -21.07 22.12 -4.48
N ALA A 109 -20.34 21.20 -3.84
CA ALA A 109 -19.15 21.54 -3.06
C ALA A 109 -18.03 22.14 -3.94
N LYS A 110 -17.84 21.62 -5.16
CA LYS A 110 -16.90 22.18 -6.14
C LYS A 110 -17.29 23.61 -6.52
N GLN A 111 -18.58 23.83 -6.80
CA GLN A 111 -19.08 25.14 -7.19
C GLN A 111 -18.93 26.17 -6.06
N TRP A 112 -19.34 25.81 -4.84
CA TRP A 112 -19.16 26.64 -3.65
C TRP A 112 -17.68 26.99 -3.42
N ALA A 113 -16.77 26.02 -3.52
CA ALA A 113 -15.34 26.26 -3.32
C ALA A 113 -14.74 27.21 -4.37
N LYS A 114 -15.25 27.19 -5.61
CA LYS A 114 -14.87 28.12 -6.67
C LYS A 114 -15.40 29.53 -6.42
N GLU A 115 -16.67 29.65 -6.07
CA GLU A 115 -17.33 30.94 -5.80
C GLU A 115 -16.70 31.68 -4.62
N ASN A 116 -16.28 30.93 -3.59
CA ASN A 116 -15.60 31.49 -2.42
C ASN A 116 -14.09 31.65 -2.61
N GLY A 117 -13.56 31.37 -3.81
CA GLY A 117 -12.14 31.50 -4.13
C GLY A 117 -11.24 30.56 -3.32
N ILE A 118 -11.77 29.51 -2.71
CA ILE A 118 -11.02 28.55 -1.91
C ILE A 118 -10.17 27.66 -2.83
N SER A 119 -10.76 27.20 -3.93
CA SER A 119 -10.12 26.36 -4.95
C SER A 119 -10.45 26.88 -6.36
N ASP A 120 -9.56 26.67 -7.33
CA ASP A 120 -9.87 26.94 -8.75
C ASP A 120 -10.79 25.86 -9.37
N GLY A 121 -11.00 24.75 -8.65
CA GLY A 121 -11.82 23.62 -9.07
C GLY A 121 -11.22 22.79 -10.21
N THR A 122 -9.94 23.00 -10.54
CA THR A 122 -9.25 22.21 -11.56
C THR A 122 -8.80 20.88 -10.98
N TYR A 123 -8.72 19.86 -11.84
CA TYR A 123 -8.27 18.51 -11.50
C TYR A 123 -8.95 17.89 -10.25
N PRO A 124 -10.29 17.76 -10.21
CA PRO A 124 -10.99 17.28 -9.01
C PRO A 124 -10.65 15.83 -8.60
N GLN A 125 -10.04 15.06 -9.50
CA GLN A 125 -9.63 13.68 -9.26
C GLN A 125 -8.14 13.54 -8.92
N ARG A 126 -7.36 14.63 -9.00
CA ARG A 126 -5.93 14.61 -8.71
C ARG A 126 -5.71 14.67 -7.18
N PRO A 127 -4.77 13.88 -6.64
CA PRO A 127 -4.32 14.04 -5.26
C PRO A 127 -3.84 15.47 -4.99
N VAL A 128 -4.34 16.06 -3.90
CA VAL A 128 -3.95 17.39 -3.42
C VAL A 128 -2.61 17.31 -2.68
N THR A 129 -1.71 18.27 -2.92
CA THR A 129 -0.46 18.39 -2.15
C THR A 129 -0.74 19.06 -0.80
N ARG A 130 0.17 18.89 0.18
CA ARG A 130 0.03 19.55 1.49
C ARG A 130 0.03 21.08 1.37
N GLU A 131 0.81 21.64 0.45
CA GLU A 131 0.89 23.08 0.17
C GLU A 131 -0.43 23.61 -0.41
N GLU A 132 -1.07 22.85 -1.29
CA GLU A 132 -2.39 23.17 -1.83
C GLU A 132 -3.44 23.15 -0.71
N VAL A 133 -3.40 22.15 0.18
CA VAL A 133 -4.29 22.10 1.37
C VAL A 133 -4.09 23.32 2.26
N TRP A 134 -2.85 23.70 2.58
CA TRP A 134 -2.57 24.89 3.39
C TRP A 134 -3.10 26.16 2.74
N SER A 135 -2.90 26.30 1.44
CA SER A 135 -3.40 27.44 0.66
C SER A 135 -4.93 27.51 0.69
N MET A 136 -5.62 26.38 0.53
CA MET A 136 -7.08 26.29 0.62
C MET A 136 -7.59 26.67 2.02
N LEU A 137 -6.98 26.12 3.08
CA LEU A 137 -7.36 26.44 4.47
C LEU A 137 -7.14 27.91 4.81
N HIS A 138 -6.03 28.51 4.36
CA HIS A 138 -5.75 29.93 4.55
C HIS A 138 -6.68 30.86 3.75
N ARG A 139 -7.16 30.42 2.58
CA ARG A 139 -8.21 31.15 1.86
C ARG A 139 -9.55 31.01 2.56
N MET A 140 -9.88 29.80 3.00
CA MET A 140 -11.12 29.51 3.75
C MET A 140 -11.22 30.33 5.04
N SER A 141 -10.12 30.56 5.75
CA SER A 141 -10.12 31.43 6.94
C SER A 141 -10.43 32.91 6.66
N LYS A 142 -10.50 33.32 5.38
CA LYS A 142 -10.82 34.68 4.93
C LYS A 142 -12.20 34.79 4.29
N VAL A 143 -12.87 33.66 4.08
CA VAL A 143 -14.25 33.62 3.59
C VAL A 143 -15.15 34.12 4.72
N LYS A 144 -16.03 35.08 4.40
CA LYS A 144 -16.96 35.70 5.34
C LYS A 144 -18.26 34.93 5.45
#